data_AF-A0A931Y070-F1
#
_entry.id   AF-A0A931Y070-F1
#
_cell.length_a   1.000
_cell.length_b   1.000
_cell.length_c   1.000
_cell.angle_alpha   90.00
_cell.angle_beta   90.00
_cell.angle_gamma   90.00
#
_symmetry.space_group_name_H-M   'P 1'
#
loop_
_entity.id
_entity.type
_entity.pdbx_description
1 polymer ?
#
loop_
_entity_poly.entity_id
_entity_poly.type
_entity_poly.pdbx_seq_one_letter_code
_entity_poly.pdbx_strand_id
1 'polypeptide(L)'
;MAKSPVLSGLEVEIAAARGFFHFSRIYPGADRAFAFARALPLAGTGDLLLEAQSSRGTYFEVAVGKPATVVRALAIDTTGTFHGLGAIELRARKTKSGLGRERMRRTASGFEYVADRAQASVQEILFHHFGLPLHVVAEPGDWYAYHRRPQIVEHSADRVLVGFTAVSLSGGRFGGTCLYARRDAEWSAYKIKPSASESVAKAEAWLVKRSWEEWS
;
A
#
# COMPACT_ATOMS: atom_id res chain seq x y z
N MET A 1 -11.71 -8.65 17.96
CA MET A 1 -10.75 -7.68 17.40
C MET A 1 -11.15 -7.35 15.97
N ALA A 2 -11.16 -6.08 15.57
CA ALA A 2 -11.31 -5.74 14.16
C ALA A 2 -10.08 -6.25 13.39
N LYS A 3 -10.28 -7.13 12.41
CA LYS A 3 -9.21 -7.59 11.51
C LYS A 3 -9.21 -6.69 10.27
N SER A 4 -8.03 -6.26 9.84
CA SER A 4 -7.82 -5.53 8.59
C SER A 4 -6.80 -6.28 7.75
N PRO A 5 -7.20 -6.81 6.59
CA PRO A 5 -6.28 -7.41 5.64
C PRO A 5 -5.19 -6.45 5.14
N VAL A 6 -5.50 -5.15 5.05
CA VAL A 6 -4.51 -4.12 4.66
C VAL A 6 -3.42 -3.97 5.72
N LEU A 7 -3.79 -3.92 7.00
CA LEU A 7 -2.81 -3.82 8.08
C LEU A 7 -1.96 -5.09 8.18
N SER A 8 -2.57 -6.26 7.99
CA SER A 8 -1.84 -7.54 7.95
C SER A 8 -0.89 -7.63 6.74
N GLY A 9 -1.34 -7.22 5.55
CA GLY A 9 -0.51 -7.26 4.34
C GLY A 9 0.64 -6.25 4.34
N LEU A 10 0.59 -5.25 5.23
CA LEU A 10 1.67 -4.28 5.43
C LEU A 10 2.52 -4.57 6.67
N GLU A 11 2.32 -5.74 7.29
CA GLU A 11 3.08 -6.21 8.44
C GLU A 11 3.14 -5.16 9.57
N VAL A 12 2.00 -4.52 9.83
CA VAL A 12 1.90 -3.53 10.91
C VAL A 12 1.99 -4.24 12.25
N GLU A 13 3.02 -3.90 13.01
CA GLU A 13 3.23 -4.31 14.38
C GLU A 13 2.54 -3.36 15.35
N ILE A 14 2.04 -3.92 16.45
CA ILE A 14 1.40 -3.15 17.52
C ILE A 14 2.13 -3.45 18.83
N ALA A 15 2.66 -2.41 19.46
CA ALA A 15 3.36 -2.51 20.74
C ALA A 15 2.77 -1.55 21.78
N ALA A 16 2.60 -2.02 23.01
CA ALA A 16 2.21 -1.15 24.13
C ALA A 16 3.47 -0.60 24.82
N ALA A 17 3.61 0.73 24.87
CA ALA A 17 4.74 1.37 25.55
C ALA A 17 4.36 2.76 26.10
N ARG A 18 4.75 3.02 27.35
CA ARG A 18 4.52 4.30 28.05
C ARG A 18 3.05 4.74 28.09
N GLY A 19 2.14 3.78 28.24
CA GLY A 19 0.70 4.05 28.25
C GLY A 19 0.08 4.30 26.87
N PHE A 20 0.83 4.11 25.79
CA PHE A 20 0.34 4.23 24.41
C PHE A 20 0.38 2.88 23.70
N PHE A 21 -0.49 2.72 22.70
CA PHE A 21 -0.29 1.73 21.66
C PHE A 21 0.46 2.38 20.50
N HIS A 22 1.60 1.84 20.12
CA HIS A 22 2.37 2.29 18.95
C HIS A 22 2.12 1.34 17.79
N PHE A 23 1.94 1.92 16.61
CA PHE A 23 1.83 1.20 15.36
C PHE A 23 3.12 1.44 14.57
N SER A 24 3.84 0.35 14.33
CA SER A 24 5.14 0.37 13.67
C SER A 24 5.18 -0.62 12.52
N ARG A 25 6.18 -0.46 11.67
CA ARG A 25 6.51 -1.44 10.63
C ARG A 25 8.00 -1.45 10.37
N ILE A 26 8.53 -2.61 10.02
CA ILE A 26 9.91 -2.75 9.55
C ILE A 26 9.93 -2.41 8.07
N TYR A 27 10.82 -1.52 7.67
CA TYR A 27 11.05 -1.24 6.25
C TYR A 27 12.07 -2.22 5.68
N PRO A 28 11.92 -2.67 4.42
CA PRO A 28 12.97 -3.42 3.74
C PRO A 28 14.30 -2.65 3.76
N GLY A 29 15.35 -3.29 4.28
CA GLY A 29 16.68 -2.67 4.47
C GLY A 29 16.85 -1.86 5.76
N ALA A 30 15.82 -1.82 6.63
CA ALA A 30 15.96 -1.31 7.98
C ALA A 30 16.21 -2.44 8.98
N ASP A 31 17.02 -2.15 9.99
CA ASP A 31 17.28 -3.01 11.15
C ASP A 31 16.24 -2.83 12.28
N ARG A 32 15.37 -1.83 12.15
CA ARG A 32 14.40 -1.47 13.18
C ARG A 32 13.05 -1.03 12.60
N ALA A 33 12.01 -1.27 13.39
CA ALA A 33 10.67 -0.78 13.08
C ALA A 33 10.57 0.74 13.28
N PHE A 34 9.79 1.39 12.41
CA PHE A 34 9.50 2.82 12.50
C PHE A 34 8.04 2.99 12.91
N ALA A 35 7.82 3.74 14.00
CA ALA A 35 6.49 4.14 14.42
C ALA A 35 5.94 5.17 13.43
N PHE A 36 4.71 4.97 12.96
CA PHE A 36 4.02 5.91 12.07
C PHE A 36 2.71 6.43 12.66
N ALA A 37 2.17 5.76 13.68
CA ALA A 37 1.01 6.20 14.42
C ALA A 37 1.05 5.72 15.86
N ARG A 38 0.28 6.37 16.73
CA ARG A 38 0.08 5.95 18.12
C ARG A 38 -1.36 6.19 18.56
N ALA A 39 -1.85 5.37 19.48
CA ALA A 39 -3.14 5.55 20.11
C ALA A 39 -2.98 5.78 21.62
N LEU A 40 -3.59 6.85 22.12
CA LEU A 40 -3.52 7.32 23.50
C LEU A 40 -4.85 7.07 24.20
N PRO A 41 -4.89 6.41 25.37
CA PRO A 41 -6.09 6.34 26.18
C PRO A 41 -6.54 7.74 26.65
N LEU A 42 -7.81 8.07 26.41
CA LEU A 42 -8.44 9.26 26.94
C LEU A 42 -8.99 8.98 28.34
N ALA A 43 -8.64 9.86 29.28
CA ALA A 43 -9.02 9.72 30.67
C ALA A 43 -10.56 9.77 30.83
N GLY A 44 -11.10 8.87 31.64
CA GLY A 44 -12.52 8.86 32.01
C GLY A 44 -13.51 8.35 30.96
N THR A 45 -13.06 8.05 29.73
CA THR A 45 -13.95 7.62 28.63
C THR A 45 -13.70 6.19 28.15
N GLY A 46 -12.49 5.67 28.38
CA GLY A 46 -12.04 4.40 27.80
C GLY A 46 -11.93 4.44 26.26
N ASP A 47 -11.92 5.63 25.68
CA ASP A 47 -11.66 5.86 24.25
C ASP A 47 -10.16 6.04 24.02
N LEU A 48 -9.77 5.94 22.75
CA LEU A 48 -8.41 6.15 22.27
C LEU A 48 -8.38 7.33 21.30
N LEU A 49 -7.40 8.22 21.45
CA LEU A 49 -7.01 9.20 20.45
C LEU A 49 -5.93 8.60 19.57
N LEU A 50 -6.22 8.40 18.28
CA LEU A 50 -5.25 8.02 17.27
C LEU A 50 -4.56 9.27 16.73
N GLU A 51 -3.25 9.28 16.77
CA GLU A 51 -2.40 10.28 16.14
C GLU A 51 -1.48 9.64 15.11
N ALA A 52 -1.25 10.35 14.00
CA ALA A 52 -0.29 9.96 12.97
C ALA A 52 0.95 10.86 13.02
N GLN A 53 2.11 10.29 12.71
CA GLN A 53 3.36 11.04 12.65
C GLN A 53 3.51 11.71 11.28
N SER A 54 3.80 13.01 11.28
CA SER A 54 4.17 13.75 10.08
C SER A 54 5.60 13.46 9.63
N SER A 55 5.95 13.84 8.41
CA SER A 55 7.32 13.76 7.90
C SER A 55 8.34 14.56 8.72
N ARG A 56 7.89 15.51 9.55
CA ARG A 56 8.72 16.31 10.45
C ARG A 56 8.80 15.73 11.87
N GLY A 57 8.22 14.55 12.10
CA GLY A 57 8.22 13.86 13.39
C GLY A 57 7.16 14.36 14.38
N THR A 58 6.38 15.38 14.03
CA THR A 58 5.24 15.86 14.84
C THR A 58 4.05 14.94 14.71
N TYR A 59 3.20 14.86 15.75
CA TYR A 59 1.98 14.07 15.71
C TYR A 59 0.76 14.97 15.51
N PHE A 60 -0.24 14.48 14.77
CA PHE A 60 -1.52 15.15 14.59
C PHE A 60 -2.68 14.16 14.76
N GLU A 61 -3.81 14.66 15.24
CA GLU A 61 -5.02 13.85 15.46
C GLU A 61 -5.59 13.32 14.14
N VAL A 62 -5.93 12.03 14.15
CA VAL A 62 -6.59 11.33 13.04
C VAL A 62 -8.00 10.90 13.40
N ALA A 63 -8.19 10.33 14.59
CA ALA A 63 -9.49 9.83 15.03
C ALA A 63 -9.56 9.67 16.55
N VAL A 64 -10.77 9.70 17.11
CA VAL A 64 -11.05 9.38 18.50
C VAL A 64 -12.11 8.28 18.60
N GLY A 65 -11.95 7.33 19.51
CA GLY A 65 -12.99 6.38 19.89
C GLY A 65 -12.48 5.02 20.37
N LYS A 66 -13.35 4.02 20.36
CA LYS A 66 -13.01 2.65 20.77
C LYS A 66 -11.91 2.02 19.89
N PRO A 67 -11.21 0.96 20.33
CA PRO A 67 -10.15 0.32 19.55
C PRO A 67 -10.54 -0.07 18.12
N ALA A 68 -11.80 -0.49 17.91
CA ALA A 68 -12.31 -0.79 16.57
C ALA A 68 -12.32 0.45 15.64
N THR A 69 -12.59 1.63 16.17
CA THR A 69 -12.54 2.90 15.43
C THR A 69 -11.10 3.24 15.04
N VAL A 70 -10.15 3.07 15.95
CA VAL A 70 -8.71 3.30 15.67
C VAL A 70 -8.20 2.36 14.58
N VAL A 71 -8.45 1.06 14.71
CA VAL A 71 -8.05 0.07 13.69
C VAL A 71 -8.69 0.38 12.34
N ARG A 72 -9.96 0.79 12.34
CA ARG A 72 -10.66 1.19 11.12
C ARG A 72 -10.01 2.43 10.50
N ALA A 73 -9.74 3.48 11.27
CA ALA A 73 -9.14 4.72 10.78
C ALA A 73 -7.77 4.47 10.14
N LEU A 74 -6.94 3.63 10.77
CA LEU A 74 -5.66 3.19 10.19
C LEU A 74 -5.86 2.43 8.88
N ALA A 75 -6.79 1.47 8.86
CA ALA A 75 -6.97 0.58 7.72
C ALA A 75 -7.56 1.25 6.48
N ILE A 76 -8.37 2.31 6.64
CA ILE A 76 -9.05 3.01 5.53
C ILE A 76 -8.34 4.29 5.10
N ASP A 77 -7.14 4.58 5.62
CA ASP A 77 -6.40 5.77 5.21
C ASP A 77 -6.09 5.71 3.70
N THR A 78 -6.70 6.61 2.95
CA THR A 78 -6.58 6.70 1.49
C THR A 78 -5.59 7.78 1.06
N THR A 79 -5.09 8.58 2.00
CA THR A 79 -4.33 9.81 1.73
C THR A 79 -2.91 9.80 2.30
N GLY A 80 -2.63 8.91 3.25
CA GLY A 80 -1.37 8.83 3.99
C GLY A 80 -0.56 7.57 3.69
N THR A 81 -0.28 6.76 4.71
CA THR A 81 0.69 5.65 4.66
C THR A 81 0.21 4.47 3.79
N PHE A 82 -1.11 4.38 3.57
CA PHE A 82 -1.78 3.20 3.02
C PHE A 82 -2.36 3.41 1.61
N HIS A 83 -2.08 4.55 0.96
CA HIS A 83 -2.53 4.95 -0.40
C HIS A 83 -3.12 3.82 -1.25
N GLY A 84 -4.36 3.96 -1.72
CA GLY A 84 -5.06 3.00 -2.59
C GLY A 84 -5.43 1.66 -1.94
N LEU A 85 -4.60 1.11 -1.04
CA LEU A 85 -4.94 -0.09 -0.25
C LEU A 85 -6.06 0.22 0.74
N GLY A 86 -6.04 1.39 1.37
CA GLY A 86 -7.14 1.85 2.23
C GLY A 86 -8.46 2.01 1.48
N ALA A 87 -8.44 2.26 0.17
CA ALA A 87 -9.65 2.34 -0.65
C ALA A 87 -10.26 0.95 -0.87
N ILE A 88 -9.43 -0.08 -1.05
CA ILE A 88 -9.87 -1.49 -1.13
C ILE A 88 -10.56 -1.88 0.18
N GLU A 89 -9.95 -1.58 1.33
CA GLU A 89 -10.55 -1.84 2.64
C GLU A 89 -11.86 -1.09 2.85
N LEU A 90 -11.89 0.20 2.51
CA LEU A 90 -13.08 1.04 2.61
C LEU A 90 -14.23 0.47 1.77
N ARG A 91 -13.93 0.02 0.54
CA ARG A 91 -14.92 -0.61 -0.35
C ARG A 91 -15.41 -1.93 0.20
N ALA A 92 -14.52 -2.84 0.62
CA ALA A 92 -14.92 -4.12 1.24
C ALA A 92 -15.88 -3.90 2.42
N ARG A 93 -15.57 -2.93 3.28
CA ARG A 93 -16.45 -2.57 4.41
C ARG A 93 -17.78 -2.00 3.97
N LYS A 94 -17.79 -1.12 2.96
CA LYS A 94 -19.02 -0.51 2.43
C LYS A 94 -19.93 -1.56 1.78
N THR A 95 -19.36 -2.48 1.01
CA THR A 95 -20.11 -3.54 0.32
C THR A 95 -20.53 -4.67 1.27
N LYS A 96 -19.99 -4.70 2.50
CA LYS A 96 -20.11 -5.83 3.44
C LYS A 96 -19.71 -7.17 2.83
N SER A 97 -18.99 -7.13 1.71
CA SER A 97 -18.34 -8.27 1.09
C SER A 97 -16.86 -8.22 1.47
N GLY A 98 -16.20 -9.36 1.59
CA GLY A 98 -14.78 -9.40 2.00
C GLY A 98 -13.84 -8.75 0.98
N LEU A 99 -12.60 -9.22 0.91
CA LEU A 99 -11.66 -8.92 -0.19
C LEU A 99 -12.09 -9.59 -1.53
N GLY A 100 -13.39 -9.58 -1.84
CA GLY A 100 -13.93 -10.05 -3.11
C GLY A 100 -13.44 -9.18 -4.27
N ARG A 101 -13.23 -9.79 -5.43
CA ARG A 101 -12.80 -9.05 -6.63
C ARG A 101 -14.01 -8.38 -7.28
N GLU A 102 -13.98 -7.07 -7.38
CA GLU A 102 -15.00 -6.30 -8.09
C GLU A 102 -14.66 -6.21 -9.58
N ARG A 103 -15.69 -6.19 -10.43
CA ARG A 103 -15.47 -6.07 -11.88
C ARG A 103 -15.08 -4.64 -12.26
N MET A 104 -14.02 -4.53 -13.06
CA MET A 104 -13.53 -3.28 -13.62
C MET A 104 -13.66 -3.27 -15.13
N ARG A 105 -13.76 -2.05 -15.69
CA ARG A 105 -13.77 -1.80 -17.13
C ARG A 105 -12.64 -0.86 -17.51
N ARG A 106 -11.96 -1.17 -18.62
CA ARG A 106 -10.93 -0.30 -19.19
C ARG A 106 -11.57 0.90 -19.89
N THR A 107 -10.92 2.05 -19.76
CA THR A 107 -11.27 3.34 -20.35
C THR A 107 -10.03 3.98 -20.97
N ALA A 108 -10.20 5.10 -21.66
CA ALA A 108 -9.07 5.89 -22.18
C ALA A 108 -8.17 6.45 -21.06
N SER A 109 -8.72 6.72 -19.87
CA SER A 109 -8.01 7.31 -18.73
C SER A 109 -7.56 6.29 -17.68
N GLY A 110 -7.72 4.99 -17.94
CA GLY A 110 -7.36 3.92 -17.01
C GLY A 110 -8.50 2.92 -16.80
N PHE A 111 -8.86 2.65 -15.56
CA PHE A 111 -9.92 1.69 -15.21
C PHE A 111 -10.94 2.33 -14.28
N GLU A 112 -12.17 1.86 -14.39
CA GLU A 112 -13.28 2.26 -13.54
C GLU A 112 -14.06 1.02 -13.08
N TYR A 113 -14.75 1.15 -11.95
CA TYR A 113 -15.65 0.13 -11.46
C TYR A 113 -16.89 0.02 -12.35
N VAL A 114 -17.33 -1.20 -12.63
CA VAL A 114 -18.55 -1.43 -13.42
C VAL A 114 -19.79 -0.94 -12.68
N ALA A 115 -19.83 -1.11 -11.35
CA ALA A 115 -21.00 -0.83 -10.53
C ALA A 115 -21.33 0.66 -10.41
N ASP A 116 -20.32 1.50 -10.16
CA ASP A 116 -20.52 2.91 -9.81
C ASP A 116 -19.75 3.89 -10.71
N ARG A 117 -19.01 3.38 -11.72
CA ARG A 117 -18.23 4.19 -12.67
C ARG A 117 -17.10 5.00 -12.02
N ALA A 118 -16.80 4.78 -10.74
CA ALA A 118 -15.72 5.48 -10.07
C ALA A 118 -14.39 5.06 -10.66
N GLN A 119 -13.47 6.01 -10.83
CA GLN A 119 -12.13 5.73 -11.31
C GLN A 119 -11.33 4.98 -10.25
N ALA A 120 -10.63 3.91 -10.67
CA ALA A 120 -9.83 3.08 -9.78
C ALA A 120 -8.39 3.60 -9.67
N SER A 121 -7.84 3.56 -8.47
CA SER A 121 -6.40 3.73 -8.24
C SER A 121 -5.61 2.54 -8.79
N VAL A 122 -4.30 2.70 -8.97
CA VAL A 122 -3.44 1.60 -9.47
C VAL A 122 -3.50 0.38 -8.56
N GLN A 123 -3.53 0.57 -7.25
CA GLN A 123 -3.62 -0.51 -6.27
C GLN A 123 -4.94 -1.26 -6.39
N GLU A 124 -6.05 -0.54 -6.55
CA GLU A 124 -7.35 -1.14 -6.81
C GLU A 124 -7.35 -1.93 -8.13
N ILE A 125 -6.66 -1.43 -9.18
CA ILE A 125 -6.51 -2.14 -10.46
C ILE A 125 -5.69 -3.42 -10.30
N LEU A 126 -4.53 -3.35 -9.64
CA LEU A 126 -3.67 -4.50 -9.35
C LEU A 126 -4.46 -5.59 -8.61
N PHE A 127 -5.22 -5.18 -7.60
CA PHE A 127 -6.05 -6.10 -6.84
C PHE A 127 -7.24 -6.59 -7.69
N HIS A 128 -8.21 -5.75 -8.03
CA HIS A 128 -9.47 -6.20 -8.61
C HIS A 128 -9.35 -6.70 -10.06
N HIS A 129 -8.54 -6.06 -10.90
CA HIS A 129 -8.44 -6.41 -12.32
C HIS A 129 -7.38 -7.48 -12.61
N PHE A 130 -6.14 -7.30 -12.12
CA PHE A 130 -5.05 -8.25 -12.36
C PHE A 130 -5.05 -9.43 -11.39
N GLY A 131 -5.83 -9.35 -10.29
CA GLY A 131 -6.00 -10.45 -9.36
C GLY A 131 -4.85 -10.65 -8.38
N LEU A 132 -3.97 -9.65 -8.20
CA LEU A 132 -2.83 -9.77 -7.29
C LEU A 132 -3.32 -9.93 -5.84
N PRO A 133 -2.74 -10.83 -5.03
CA PRO A 133 -3.00 -10.88 -3.60
C PRO A 133 -2.65 -9.55 -2.91
N LEU A 134 -3.40 -9.18 -1.87
CA LEU A 134 -3.21 -7.88 -1.21
C LEU A 134 -1.81 -7.71 -0.61
N HIS A 135 -1.24 -8.78 -0.04
CA HIS A 135 0.12 -8.75 0.49
C HIS A 135 1.15 -8.46 -0.61
N VAL A 136 0.98 -9.02 -1.82
CA VAL A 136 1.84 -8.72 -2.97
C VAL A 136 1.71 -7.26 -3.41
N VAL A 137 0.50 -6.70 -3.49
CA VAL A 137 0.29 -5.27 -3.83
C VAL A 137 0.93 -4.34 -2.79
N ALA A 138 1.05 -4.81 -1.55
CA ALA A 138 1.60 -4.07 -0.43
C ALA A 138 3.14 -4.13 -0.33
N GLU A 139 3.81 -5.04 -1.04
CA GLU A 139 5.28 -5.22 -1.04
C GLU A 139 6.07 -3.92 -1.25
N PRO A 140 5.67 -2.98 -2.14
CA PRO A 140 6.26 -1.64 -2.22
C PRO A 140 5.87 -0.69 -1.07
N GLY A 141 5.70 -1.23 0.14
CA GLY A 141 5.23 -0.55 1.35
C GLY A 141 5.96 0.75 1.68
N ASP A 142 7.28 0.77 1.48
CA ASP A 142 8.15 1.91 1.67
C ASP A 142 7.80 3.07 0.72
N TRP A 143 7.50 2.77 -0.55
CA TRP A 143 7.13 3.80 -1.53
C TRP A 143 5.78 4.45 -1.22
N TYR A 144 4.83 3.67 -0.67
CA TYR A 144 3.58 4.23 -0.17
C TYR A 144 3.80 5.17 1.04
N ALA A 145 4.72 4.85 1.96
CA ALA A 145 5.08 5.77 3.06
C ALA A 145 5.64 7.09 2.54
N TYR A 146 6.46 7.03 1.49
CA TYR A 146 7.03 8.23 0.88
C TYR A 146 6.04 8.97 -0.01
N HIS A 147 4.74 8.64 0.05
CA HIS A 147 3.66 9.22 -0.74
C HIS A 147 3.95 9.23 -2.24
N ARG A 148 4.70 8.22 -2.72
CA ARG A 148 4.94 8.07 -4.15
C ARG A 148 3.66 7.61 -4.82
N ARG A 149 3.30 8.27 -5.92
CA ARG A 149 2.10 7.97 -6.69
C ARG A 149 2.41 6.84 -7.68
N PRO A 150 1.73 5.69 -7.58
CA PRO A 150 1.89 4.60 -8.54
C PRO A 150 1.24 4.95 -9.87
N GLN A 151 1.86 4.50 -10.95
CA GLN A 151 1.37 4.59 -12.32
C GLN A 151 1.73 3.30 -13.06
N ILE A 152 0.75 2.67 -13.72
CA ILE A 152 1.03 1.52 -14.58
C ILE A 152 1.79 2.02 -15.80
N VAL A 153 2.98 1.49 -16.02
CA VAL A 153 3.88 1.82 -17.14
C VAL A 153 3.60 0.90 -18.31
N GLU A 154 3.55 -0.40 -18.07
CA GLU A 154 3.34 -1.44 -19.07
C GLU A 154 2.72 -2.66 -18.39
N HIS A 155 1.88 -3.42 -19.10
CA HIS A 155 1.28 -4.62 -18.56
C HIS A 155 0.90 -5.65 -19.63
N SER A 156 0.86 -6.91 -19.24
CA SER A 156 0.29 -8.07 -19.93
C SER A 156 -0.70 -8.78 -19.00
N ALA A 157 -1.10 -10.01 -19.34
CA ALA A 157 -1.95 -10.83 -18.47
C ALA A 157 -1.23 -11.33 -17.20
N ASP A 158 0.11 -11.40 -17.25
CA ASP A 158 0.97 -12.03 -16.24
C ASP A 158 2.11 -11.12 -15.78
N ARG A 159 2.18 -9.89 -16.28
CA ARG A 159 3.17 -8.87 -15.89
C ARG A 159 2.48 -7.53 -15.71
N VAL A 160 2.82 -6.80 -14.66
CA VAL A 160 2.42 -5.41 -14.48
C VAL A 160 3.61 -4.61 -13.98
N LEU A 161 4.10 -3.68 -14.78
CA LEU A 161 5.16 -2.76 -14.41
C LEU A 161 4.54 -1.47 -13.88
N VAL A 162 4.87 -1.11 -12.64
CA VAL A 162 4.33 0.07 -11.97
C VAL A 162 5.46 0.99 -11.53
N GLY A 163 5.45 2.21 -12.03
CA GLY A 163 6.34 3.28 -11.58
C GLY A 163 5.75 4.00 -10.38
N PHE A 164 6.56 4.26 -9.37
CA PHE A 164 6.20 4.97 -8.14
C PHE A 164 6.99 6.26 -8.09
N THR A 165 6.34 7.38 -8.39
CA THR A 165 7.02 8.67 -8.51
C THR A 165 6.53 9.67 -7.46
N ALA A 166 7.46 10.46 -6.94
CA ALA A 166 7.20 11.66 -6.15
C ALA A 166 7.91 12.84 -6.80
N VAL A 167 7.43 14.04 -6.51
CA VAL A 167 8.02 15.30 -6.96
C VAL A 167 8.61 16.00 -5.74
N SER A 168 9.88 16.37 -5.79
CA SER A 168 10.54 17.14 -4.73
C SER A 168 10.05 18.59 -4.75
N LEU A 169 10.36 19.34 -3.68
CA LEU A 169 10.10 20.77 -3.62
C LEU A 169 10.80 21.56 -4.75
N SER A 170 11.91 21.04 -5.26
CA SER A 170 12.64 21.60 -6.41
C SER A 170 12.09 21.15 -7.78
N GLY A 171 10.98 20.41 -7.81
CA GLY A 171 10.37 19.88 -9.04
C GLY A 171 11.04 18.62 -9.59
N GLY A 172 12.09 18.11 -8.94
CA GLY A 172 12.78 16.88 -9.33
C GLY A 172 11.90 15.66 -9.09
N ARG A 173 11.78 14.79 -10.09
CA ARG A 173 11.08 13.51 -9.95
C ARG A 173 12.04 12.46 -9.40
N PHE A 174 11.63 11.77 -8.34
CA PHE A 174 12.36 10.63 -7.78
C PHE A 174 11.38 9.50 -7.47
N GLY A 175 11.87 8.26 -7.48
CA GLY A 175 10.95 7.13 -7.45
C GLY A 175 11.62 5.76 -7.44
N GLY A 176 10.77 4.75 -7.61
CA GLY A 176 11.11 3.34 -7.77
C GLY A 176 10.17 2.71 -8.78
N THR A 177 10.48 1.52 -9.25
CA THR A 177 9.59 0.78 -10.15
C THR A 177 9.42 -0.63 -9.63
N CYS A 178 8.19 -1.13 -9.56
CA CYS A 178 7.92 -2.51 -9.20
C CYS A 178 7.44 -3.27 -10.43
N LEU A 179 8.10 -4.38 -10.74
CA LEU A 179 7.55 -5.38 -11.64
C LEU A 179 6.76 -6.38 -10.80
N TYR A 180 5.46 -6.46 -11.01
CA TYR A 180 4.67 -7.59 -10.57
C TYR A 180 4.67 -8.65 -11.66
N ALA A 181 5.01 -9.88 -11.32
CA ALA A 181 5.04 -10.98 -12.29
C ALA A 181 4.37 -12.22 -11.73
N ARG A 182 3.61 -12.90 -12.58
CA ARG A 182 2.99 -14.19 -12.28
C ARG A 182 3.84 -15.32 -12.85
N ARG A 183 4.32 -16.21 -11.99
CA ARG A 183 5.09 -17.42 -12.33
C ARG A 183 4.52 -18.58 -11.53
N ASP A 184 4.36 -19.74 -12.16
CA ASP A 184 3.77 -20.94 -11.53
C ASP A 184 2.43 -20.68 -10.82
N ALA A 185 1.60 -19.82 -11.44
CA ALA A 185 0.32 -19.33 -10.93
C ALA A 185 0.38 -18.41 -9.70
N GLU A 186 1.55 -18.09 -9.17
CA GLU A 186 1.75 -17.18 -8.04
C GLU A 186 2.26 -15.81 -8.48
N TRP A 187 1.78 -14.76 -7.83
CA TRP A 187 2.22 -13.38 -8.08
C TRP A 187 3.31 -12.99 -7.10
N SER A 188 4.38 -12.39 -7.62
CA SER A 188 5.46 -11.82 -6.82
C SER A 188 5.74 -10.37 -7.23
N ALA A 189 6.33 -9.59 -6.32
CA ALA A 189 6.67 -8.19 -6.54
C ALA A 189 8.19 -7.99 -6.51
N TYR A 190 8.74 -7.44 -7.59
CA TYR A 190 10.18 -7.24 -7.76
C TYR A 190 10.48 -5.74 -7.80
N LYS A 191 11.24 -5.22 -6.83
CA LYS A 191 11.64 -3.81 -6.80
C LYS A 191 12.84 -3.59 -7.71
N ILE A 192 12.62 -2.85 -8.79
CA ILE A 192 13.59 -2.60 -9.86
C ILE A 192 14.17 -1.18 -9.73
N LYS A 193 15.45 -1.04 -10.06
CA LYS A 193 16.08 0.27 -10.18
C LYS A 193 15.40 1.08 -11.31
N PRO A 194 15.06 2.37 -11.11
CA PRO A 194 14.39 3.19 -12.12
C PRO A 194 15.08 3.20 -13.49
N SER A 195 16.41 3.19 -13.54
CA SER A 195 17.19 3.19 -14.78
C SER A 195 17.08 1.89 -15.59
N ALA A 196 16.42 0.86 -15.06
CA ALA A 196 16.31 -0.46 -15.66
C ALA A 196 14.84 -0.87 -15.88
N SER A 197 13.91 0.08 -15.84
CA SER A 197 12.48 -0.20 -15.72
C SER A 197 11.62 0.62 -16.69
N GLU A 198 12.15 0.92 -17.88
CA GLU A 198 11.39 1.62 -18.93
C GLU A 198 10.36 0.69 -19.60
N SER A 199 10.61 -0.62 -19.56
CA SER A 199 9.70 -1.65 -20.08
C SER A 199 9.81 -2.94 -19.25
N VAL A 200 8.81 -3.81 -19.37
CA VAL A 200 8.79 -5.15 -18.75
C VAL A 200 10.04 -5.91 -19.17
N ALA A 201 10.36 -5.93 -20.47
CA ALA A 201 11.53 -6.64 -20.99
C ALA A 201 12.85 -6.15 -20.37
N LYS A 202 13.01 -4.83 -20.19
CA LYS A 202 14.21 -4.26 -19.53
C LYS A 202 14.27 -4.62 -18.05
N ALA A 203 13.12 -4.61 -17.36
CA ALA A 203 13.02 -4.98 -15.96
C ALA A 203 13.38 -6.45 -15.74
N GLU A 204 12.87 -7.36 -16.58
CA GLU A 204 13.20 -8.79 -16.53
C GLU A 204 14.68 -9.04 -16.85
N ALA A 205 15.23 -8.40 -17.88
CA ALA A 205 16.66 -8.51 -18.20
C ALA A 205 17.55 -8.06 -17.04
N TRP A 206 17.12 -7.05 -16.28
CA TRP A 206 17.83 -6.58 -15.09
C TRP A 206 17.77 -7.60 -13.95
N LEU A 207 16.63 -8.26 -13.72
CA LEU A 207 16.50 -9.33 -12.72
C LEU A 207 17.38 -10.52 -13.05
N VAL A 208 17.40 -10.97 -14.30
CA VAL A 208 18.30 -12.04 -14.77
C VAL A 208 19.76 -11.66 -14.55
N LYS A 209 20.16 -10.44 -14.97
CA LYS A 209 21.53 -9.95 -14.79
C LYS A 209 21.98 -9.90 -13.33
N ARG A 210 21.04 -9.71 -12.40
CA ARG A 210 21.31 -9.64 -10.96
C ARG A 210 21.30 -10.98 -10.27
N SER A 211 20.98 -12.07 -10.99
CA SER A 211 20.79 -13.41 -10.41
C SER A 211 19.88 -13.35 -9.18
N TRP A 212 18.78 -12.61 -9.29
CA TRP A 212 17.85 -12.46 -8.17
C TRP A 212 17.29 -13.84 -7.82
N GLU A 213 17.50 -14.28 -6.58
CA GLU A 213 17.23 -15.67 -6.17
C GLU A 213 15.76 -16.06 -6.41
N GLU A 214 14.82 -15.18 -6.09
CA GLU A 214 13.37 -15.36 -6.32
C GLU A 214 12.94 -15.20 -7.80
N TRP A 215 13.86 -14.89 -8.70
CA TRP A 215 13.63 -14.78 -10.14
C TRP A 215 14.25 -15.95 -10.91
N SER A 216 15.20 -16.67 -10.33
CA SER A 216 15.93 -17.74 -11.02
C SER A 216 15.17 -19.05 -10.87
#